data_AF-A0A7S8HDD9-F1
#
_entry.id   AF-A0A7S8HDD9-F1
#
_cell.length_a   1.000
_cell.length_b   1.000
_cell.length_c   1.000
_cell.angle_alpha   90.00
_cell.angle_beta   90.00
_cell.angle_gamma   90.00
#
_symmetry.space_group_name_H-M   'P 1'
#
loop_
_entity.id
_entity.type
_entity.pdbx_description
1 polymer ?
#
loop_
_entity_poly.entity_id
_entity_poly.type
_entity_poly.pdbx_seq_one_letter_code
_entity_poly.pdbx_strand_id
1 'polypeptide(L)'
;MALKIVRRLMPDWGTTYGPPGDGPFPAVMVLHGSEGAFSGWSHRNAVLLAAHGFLAFPFGYSKGGNAWNAGSIAEVPLDRTVEALKALRDFAPVAGKVGLYGVSRGGEHALLVASLMARDRIAGAPDAVAAHSPADVVCGAFDSRYWRDAGDPGWQAWDPGQRAWTWRGSSDGLLPTTPIAVEEIDCPLFLSHGTADRVWSVEMTRRLEARLKRCGKEAEVHYYEGQDHIPGSAGENEHHEHLVAFLDRTLS
;
A
#
# COMPACT_ATOMS: atom_id res chain seq x y z
N MET A 1 8.12 -14.12 30.43
CA MET A 1 7.79 -14.52 29.04
C MET A 1 8.52 -13.59 28.07
N ALA A 2 9.06 -14.11 26.97
CA ALA A 2 9.66 -13.28 25.92
C ALA A 2 8.60 -12.80 24.92
N LEU A 3 8.84 -11.64 24.29
CA LEU A 3 7.96 -11.10 23.25
C LEU A 3 7.99 -12.00 22.00
N LYS A 4 6.82 -12.16 21.36
CA LYS A 4 6.67 -12.86 20.08
C LYS A 4 6.80 -11.95 18.86
N ILE A 5 6.68 -10.63 19.07
CA ILE A 5 6.87 -9.59 18.06
C ILE A 5 7.78 -8.55 18.66
N VAL A 6 8.88 -8.25 17.97
CA VAL A 6 9.89 -7.29 18.38
C VAL A 6 9.79 -6.06 17.50
N ARG A 7 9.67 -4.91 18.15
CA ARG A 7 9.70 -3.59 17.52
C ARG A 7 11.16 -3.17 17.32
N ARG A 8 11.56 -2.81 16.09
CA ARG A 8 12.90 -2.29 15.77
C ARG A 8 12.79 -0.90 15.16
N LEU A 9 13.73 -0.02 15.47
CA LEU A 9 13.83 1.27 14.80
C LEU A 9 14.72 1.10 13.57
N MET A 10 14.17 1.35 12.39
CA MET A 10 14.94 1.57 11.17
C MET A 10 15.44 3.02 11.20
N PRO A 11 16.77 3.27 11.23
CA PRO A 11 17.33 4.60 11.36
C PRO A 11 16.74 5.58 10.34
N ASP A 12 16.38 6.79 10.77
CA ASP A 12 15.83 7.89 9.94
C ASP A 12 14.47 7.63 9.26
N TRP A 13 13.90 6.43 9.39
CA TRP A 13 12.67 6.05 8.69
C TRP A 13 11.50 5.78 9.61
N GLY A 14 11.72 5.09 10.73
CA GLY A 14 10.66 4.75 11.67
C GLY A 14 10.68 3.31 12.12
N THR A 15 9.56 2.86 12.66
CA THR A 15 9.51 1.57 13.34
C THR A 15 9.11 0.43 12.42
N THR A 16 9.73 -0.72 12.62
CA THR A 16 9.34 -2.00 12.04
C THR A 16 8.89 -2.97 13.13
N TYR A 17 8.15 -3.99 12.74
CA TYR A 17 7.68 -5.10 13.58
C TYR A 17 8.14 -6.39 12.93
N GLY A 18 8.67 -7.33 13.71
CA GLY A 18 9.06 -8.63 13.15
C GLY A 18 9.21 -9.69 14.23
N PRO A 19 9.54 -10.94 13.84
CA PRO A 19 9.78 -12.02 14.78
C PRO A 19 10.94 -11.70 15.75
N PRO A 20 11.04 -12.40 16.90
CA PRO A 20 12.23 -12.35 17.73
C PRO A 20 13.45 -12.95 17.01
N GLY A 21 14.66 -12.60 17.46
CA GLY A 21 15.92 -13.01 16.84
C GLY A 21 16.49 -11.96 15.89
N ASP A 22 17.63 -12.26 15.28
CA ASP A 22 18.40 -11.29 14.49
C ASP A 22 18.06 -11.33 12.98
N GLY A 23 17.19 -12.25 12.56
CA GLY A 23 16.86 -12.49 11.16
C GLY A 23 17.82 -13.51 10.51
N PRO A 24 17.96 -13.50 9.17
CA PRO A 24 17.30 -12.59 8.25
C PRO A 24 15.80 -12.92 8.05
N PHE A 25 14.97 -11.91 7.83
CA PHE A 25 13.52 -12.05 7.60
C PHE A 25 13.12 -11.55 6.21
N PRO A 26 12.16 -12.18 5.52
CA PRO A 26 11.48 -11.53 4.39
C PRO A 26 10.78 -10.27 4.90
N ALA A 27 10.85 -9.17 4.15
CA ALA A 27 10.33 -7.88 4.60
C ALA A 27 9.16 -7.38 3.75
N VAL A 28 8.25 -6.64 4.40
CA VAL A 28 7.09 -6.04 3.74
C VAL A 28 6.95 -4.59 4.16
N MET A 29 6.97 -3.66 3.21
CA MET A 29 6.57 -2.28 3.49
C MET A 29 5.05 -2.16 3.39
N VAL A 30 4.42 -1.68 4.46
CA VAL A 30 2.97 -1.54 4.57
C VAL A 30 2.58 -0.08 4.36
N LEU A 31 1.79 0.18 3.33
CA LEU A 31 1.32 1.51 2.91
C LEU A 31 -0.11 1.74 3.41
N HIS A 32 -0.29 2.79 4.22
CA HIS A 32 -1.60 3.17 4.75
C HIS A 32 -2.53 3.72 3.65
N GLY A 33 -3.84 3.71 3.88
CA GLY A 33 -4.83 4.37 3.03
C GLY A 33 -5.02 5.85 3.40
N SER A 34 -6.18 6.44 3.09
CA SER A 34 -6.50 7.84 3.42
C SER A 34 -6.54 8.12 4.93
N GLU A 35 -6.66 7.08 5.77
CA GLU A 35 -6.71 7.19 7.23
C GLU A 35 -5.39 7.71 7.84
N GLY A 36 -4.30 7.70 7.08
CA GLY A 36 -3.02 8.25 7.51
C GLY A 36 -2.19 7.31 8.39
N ALA A 37 -0.92 7.67 8.58
CA ALA A 37 0.09 6.81 9.22
C ALA A 37 -0.22 6.50 10.70
N PHE A 38 -0.90 7.42 11.40
CA PHE A 38 -1.13 7.34 12.84
C PHE A 38 -2.48 6.74 13.23
N SER A 39 -3.30 6.32 12.26
CA SER A 39 -4.59 5.67 12.51
C SER A 39 -4.46 4.29 13.18
N GLY A 40 -3.29 3.66 13.06
CA GLY A 40 -3.01 2.33 13.57
C GLY A 40 -3.28 1.18 12.59
N TRP A 41 -3.96 1.41 11.46
CA TRP A 41 -4.29 0.33 10.51
C TRP A 41 -3.05 -0.33 9.88
N SER A 42 -2.11 0.47 9.38
CA SER A 42 -0.84 -0.06 8.83
C SER A 42 0.00 -0.77 9.91
N HIS A 43 -0.03 -0.28 11.15
CA HIS A 43 0.65 -0.91 12.28
C HIS A 43 0.00 -2.24 12.67
N ARG A 44 -1.34 -2.32 12.64
CA ARG A 44 -2.10 -3.55 12.88
C ARG A 44 -1.72 -4.62 11.86
N ASN A 45 -1.69 -4.25 10.59
CA ASN A 45 -1.31 -5.15 9.50
C ASN A 45 0.16 -5.55 9.60
N ALA A 46 1.06 -4.63 9.97
CA ALA A 46 2.47 -4.95 10.20
C ALA A 46 2.67 -5.94 11.36
N VAL A 47 1.91 -5.80 12.45
CA VAL A 47 1.92 -6.74 13.58
C VAL A 47 1.39 -8.11 13.16
N LEU A 48 0.34 -8.17 12.34
CA LEU A 48 -0.17 -9.43 11.79
C LEU A 48 0.90 -10.12 10.95
N LEU A 49 1.51 -9.41 9.98
CA LEU A 49 2.60 -9.96 9.16
C LEU A 49 3.79 -10.41 10.01
N ALA A 50 4.13 -9.67 11.08
CA ALA A 50 5.17 -10.07 12.02
C ALA A 50 4.86 -11.38 12.76
N ALA A 51 3.59 -11.63 13.07
CA ALA A 51 3.16 -12.91 13.65
C ALA A 51 3.33 -14.09 12.69
N HIS A 52 3.43 -13.82 11.38
CA HIS A 52 3.59 -14.80 10.31
C HIS A 52 5.02 -14.86 9.73
N GLY A 53 6.02 -14.29 10.42
CA GLY A 53 7.44 -14.46 10.05
C GLY A 53 8.06 -13.30 9.28
N PHE A 54 7.29 -12.28 8.91
CA PHE A 54 7.79 -11.14 8.12
C PHE A 54 8.33 -10.00 9.00
N LEU A 55 9.36 -9.29 8.54
CA LEU A 55 9.68 -7.98 9.07
C LEU A 55 8.85 -6.91 8.33
N ALA A 56 7.86 -6.36 9.00
CA ALA A 56 6.94 -5.40 8.42
C ALA A 56 7.24 -3.96 8.82
N PHE A 57 7.26 -3.05 7.85
CA PHE A 57 7.53 -1.63 8.00
C PHE A 57 6.30 -0.79 7.62
N PRO A 58 5.48 -0.31 8.57
CA PRO A 58 4.45 0.67 8.28
C PRO A 58 5.09 2.01 7.88
N PHE A 59 5.01 2.35 6.60
CA PHE A 59 5.60 3.56 6.05
C PHE A 59 4.57 4.69 6.00
N GLY A 60 4.86 5.79 6.72
CA GLY A 60 4.04 6.99 6.70
C GLY A 60 4.45 7.95 5.59
N TYR A 61 3.58 8.18 4.61
CA TYR A 61 3.84 9.06 3.47
C TYR A 61 2.97 10.33 3.44
N SER A 62 1.92 10.37 4.26
CA SER A 62 1.05 11.54 4.42
C SER A 62 1.81 12.72 5.05
N LYS A 63 1.48 13.95 4.63
CA LYS A 63 2.10 15.19 5.14
C LYS A 63 1.27 15.78 6.27
N GLY A 64 1.92 16.13 7.38
CA GLY A 64 1.30 16.85 8.50
C GLY A 64 0.31 16.04 9.34
N GLY A 65 0.30 14.71 9.20
CA GLY A 65 -0.53 13.81 10.01
C GLY A 65 0.00 13.66 11.45
N ASN A 66 -0.91 13.36 12.39
CA ASN A 66 -0.61 13.02 13.79
C ASN A 66 -1.70 12.08 14.34
N ALA A 67 -1.64 11.73 15.62
CA ALA A 67 -2.59 10.82 16.27
C ALA A 67 -4.08 11.24 16.16
N TRP A 68 -4.35 12.51 15.86
CA TRP A 68 -5.69 13.10 15.80
C TRP A 68 -6.12 13.49 14.38
N ASN A 69 -5.21 13.42 13.40
CA ASN A 69 -5.48 13.89 12.03
C ASN A 69 -4.64 13.09 11.02
N ALA A 70 -5.29 12.56 9.97
CA ALA A 70 -4.62 11.76 8.95
C ALA A 70 -3.57 12.52 8.13
N GLY A 71 -3.67 13.85 8.09
CA GLY A 71 -2.80 14.70 7.28
C GLY A 71 -3.31 14.83 5.85
N SER A 72 -2.39 15.05 4.92
CA SER A 72 -2.71 15.20 3.50
C SER A 72 -1.91 14.25 2.62
N ILE A 73 -2.57 13.73 1.60
CA ILE A 73 -2.02 13.06 0.43
C ILE A 73 -2.14 14.08 -0.72
N ALA A 74 -1.26 15.07 -0.71
CA ALA A 74 -1.19 16.12 -1.73
C ALA A 74 0.28 16.36 -2.11
N GLU A 75 0.57 16.31 -3.41
CA GLU A 75 1.92 16.46 -3.97
C GLU A 75 2.95 15.53 -3.27
N VAL A 76 2.56 14.32 -2.87
CA VAL A 76 3.44 13.40 -2.13
C VAL A 76 4.54 12.86 -3.06
N PRO A 77 5.83 13.00 -2.69
CA PRO A 77 6.92 12.52 -3.53
C PRO A 77 7.09 11.01 -3.42
N LEU A 78 6.72 10.30 -4.49
CA LEU A 78 6.88 8.83 -4.59
C LEU A 78 8.36 8.42 -4.57
N ASP A 79 9.29 9.32 -4.92
CA ASP A 79 10.74 9.13 -4.76
C ASP A 79 11.12 8.78 -3.30
N ARG A 80 10.42 9.34 -2.30
CA ARG A 80 10.66 8.99 -0.89
C ARG A 80 10.29 7.53 -0.57
N THR A 81 9.31 6.97 -1.27
CA THR A 81 8.95 5.56 -1.13
C THR A 81 10.05 4.66 -1.68
N VAL A 82 10.68 5.06 -2.80
CA VAL A 82 11.83 4.34 -3.37
C VAL A 82 13.01 4.34 -2.41
N GLU A 83 13.33 5.50 -1.83
CA GLU A 83 14.36 5.64 -0.81
C GLU A 83 14.07 4.76 0.42
N ALA A 84 12.81 4.76 0.88
CA ALA A 84 12.37 3.94 2.00
C ALA A 84 12.50 2.43 1.70
N LEU A 85 12.21 2.04 0.46
CA LEU A 85 12.27 0.64 0.02
C LEU A 85 13.71 0.16 0.00
N LYS A 86 14.62 1.00 -0.52
CA LYS A 86 16.06 0.75 -0.45
C LYS A 86 16.53 0.62 1.00
N ALA A 87 16.16 1.56 1.87
CA ALA A 87 16.58 1.52 3.26
C ALA A 87 16.05 0.28 4.02
N LEU A 88 14.83 -0.16 3.72
CA LEU A 88 14.28 -1.40 4.25
C LEU A 88 15.05 -2.62 3.74
N ARG A 89 15.42 -2.66 2.46
CA ARG A 89 16.22 -3.74 1.88
C ARG A 89 17.63 -3.82 2.49
N ASP A 90 18.22 -2.66 2.78
CA ASP A 90 19.55 -2.54 3.40
C ASP A 90 19.52 -2.71 4.93
N PHE A 91 18.34 -2.86 5.55
CA PHE A 91 18.20 -2.99 6.99
C PHE A 91 18.70 -4.37 7.46
N ALA A 92 19.67 -4.39 8.38
CA ALA A 92 20.42 -5.59 8.76
C ALA A 92 19.59 -6.87 9.03
N PRO A 93 18.39 -6.82 9.66
CA PRO A 93 17.59 -8.02 9.88
C PRO A 93 16.85 -8.56 8.64
N VAL A 94 16.96 -7.95 7.46
CA VAL A 94 16.20 -8.29 6.25
C VAL A 94 16.98 -9.24 5.33
N ALA A 95 16.32 -10.26 4.79
CA ALA A 95 16.87 -11.31 3.91
C ALA A 95 17.17 -10.87 2.47
N GLY A 96 17.07 -9.57 2.19
CA GLY A 96 17.27 -8.99 0.86
C GLY A 96 16.02 -8.95 -0.01
N LYS A 97 14.98 -9.77 0.23
CA LYS A 97 13.67 -9.68 -0.47
C LYS A 97 12.71 -8.75 0.27
N VAL A 98 12.08 -7.84 -0.48
CA VAL A 98 11.15 -6.84 0.07
C VAL A 98 9.91 -6.72 -0.82
N GLY A 99 8.73 -6.95 -0.23
CA GLY A 99 7.44 -6.71 -0.88
C GLY A 99 6.80 -5.38 -0.48
N LEU A 100 5.83 -4.93 -1.29
CA LEU A 100 4.89 -3.87 -0.93
C LEU A 100 3.52 -4.46 -0.63
N TYR A 101 2.87 -3.96 0.40
CA TYR A 101 1.45 -4.21 0.65
C TYR A 101 0.74 -2.90 0.99
N GLY A 102 -0.45 -2.68 0.42
CA GLY A 102 -1.26 -1.52 0.75
C GLY A 102 -2.75 -1.76 0.59
N VAL A 103 -3.53 -0.95 1.30
CA VAL A 103 -5.00 -0.95 1.26
C VAL A 103 -5.49 0.41 0.76
N SER A 104 -6.53 0.46 -0.07
CA SER A 104 -7.13 1.72 -0.54
C SER A 104 -6.09 2.62 -1.23
N ARG A 105 -5.90 3.87 -0.77
CA ARG A 105 -4.79 4.77 -1.23
C ARG A 105 -3.42 4.11 -1.13
N GLY A 106 -3.20 3.24 -0.14
CA GLY A 106 -1.97 2.47 -0.02
C GLY A 106 -1.83 1.42 -1.12
N GLY A 107 -2.94 0.83 -1.57
CA GLY A 107 -2.98 -0.09 -2.71
C GLY A 107 -2.73 0.62 -4.04
N GLU A 108 -3.35 1.80 -4.23
CA GLU A 108 -3.03 2.71 -5.34
C GLU A 108 -1.52 3.05 -5.35
N HIS A 109 -0.99 3.47 -4.20
CA HIS A 109 0.42 3.81 -4.04
C HIS A 109 1.34 2.62 -4.37
N ALA A 110 1.04 1.42 -3.85
CA ALA A 110 1.83 0.21 -4.10
C ALA A 110 1.95 -0.11 -5.60
N LEU A 111 0.83 -0.09 -6.32
CA LEU A 111 0.80 -0.33 -7.77
C LEU A 111 1.48 0.80 -8.55
N LEU A 112 1.23 2.05 -8.15
CA LEU A 112 1.78 3.22 -8.83
C LEU A 112 3.30 3.28 -8.70
N VAL A 113 3.87 3.15 -7.51
CA VAL A 113 5.33 3.20 -7.34
C VAL A 113 6.00 2.04 -8.06
N ALA A 114 5.45 0.82 -7.99
CA ALA A 114 6.01 -0.34 -8.67
C ALA A 114 6.01 -0.17 -10.20
N SER A 115 4.90 0.31 -10.78
CA SER A 115 4.82 0.54 -12.23
C SER A 115 5.77 1.65 -12.70
N LEU A 116 5.91 2.74 -11.93
CA LEU A 116 6.85 3.82 -12.24
C LEU A 116 8.31 3.38 -12.15
N MET A 117 8.65 2.59 -11.12
CA MET A 117 9.98 2.01 -10.97
C MET A 117 10.32 1.10 -12.14
N ALA A 118 9.39 0.25 -12.58
CA ALA A 118 9.61 -0.66 -13.71
C ALA A 118 9.77 0.11 -15.02
N ARG A 119 8.84 1.02 -15.33
CA ARG A 119 8.87 1.88 -16.53
C ARG A 119 10.20 2.62 -16.67
N ASP A 120 10.67 3.21 -15.58
CA ASP A 120 11.90 4.03 -15.58
C ASP A 120 13.16 3.21 -15.26
N ARG A 121 13.04 1.87 -15.13
CA ARG A 121 14.12 0.92 -14.84
C ARG A 121 14.92 1.28 -13.58
N ILE A 122 14.21 1.67 -12.53
CA ILE A 122 14.80 2.01 -11.24
C ILE A 122 15.20 0.72 -10.52
N ALA A 123 16.47 0.65 -10.12
CA ALA A 123 16.98 -0.48 -9.36
C ALA A 123 16.29 -0.61 -7.99
N GLY A 124 16.23 -1.84 -7.46
CA GLY A 124 15.63 -2.11 -6.15
C GLY A 124 14.10 -2.13 -6.15
N ALA A 125 13.47 -2.40 -7.30
CA ALA A 125 12.03 -2.68 -7.39
C ALA A 125 11.58 -3.73 -6.37
N PRO A 126 10.32 -3.71 -5.91
CA PRO A 126 9.82 -4.70 -4.97
C PRO A 126 9.82 -6.11 -5.58
N ASP A 127 10.05 -7.11 -4.74
CA ASP A 127 10.07 -8.52 -5.13
C ASP A 127 8.65 -9.11 -5.24
N ALA A 128 7.66 -8.45 -4.65
CA ALA A 128 6.23 -8.75 -4.78
C ALA A 128 5.40 -7.51 -4.45
N VAL A 129 4.22 -7.38 -5.05
CA VAL A 129 3.28 -6.29 -4.74
C VAL A 129 1.89 -6.87 -4.47
N ALA A 130 1.33 -6.51 -3.32
CA ALA A 130 -0.03 -6.86 -2.92
C ALA A 130 -0.87 -5.59 -2.68
N ALA A 131 -2.09 -5.56 -3.22
CA ALA A 131 -2.99 -4.43 -3.06
C ALA A 131 -4.42 -4.88 -2.77
N HIS A 132 -4.99 -4.37 -1.68
CA HIS A 132 -6.40 -4.58 -1.32
C HIS A 132 -7.23 -3.32 -1.59
N SER A 133 -8.37 -3.48 -2.26
CA SER A 133 -9.24 -2.42 -2.77
C SER A 133 -8.45 -1.25 -3.40
N PRO A 134 -7.54 -1.49 -4.37
CA PRO A 134 -6.81 -0.41 -5.04
C PRO A 134 -7.69 0.35 -6.04
N ALA A 135 -7.27 1.58 -6.34
CA ALA A 135 -7.77 2.30 -7.51
C ALA A 135 -7.04 1.81 -8.77
N ASP A 136 -7.73 1.83 -9.91
CA ASP A 136 -7.14 1.50 -11.22
C ASP A 136 -6.52 2.70 -11.95
N VAL A 137 -6.74 3.89 -11.39
CA VAL A 137 -6.25 5.17 -11.88
C VAL A 137 -5.63 5.97 -10.74
N VAL A 138 -4.75 6.91 -11.08
CA VAL A 138 -4.28 7.93 -10.15
C VAL A 138 -5.49 8.73 -9.65
N CYS A 139 -5.62 8.87 -8.35
CA CYS A 139 -6.69 9.66 -7.76
C CYS A 139 -6.25 11.07 -7.39
N GLY A 140 -7.25 11.94 -7.20
CA GLY A 140 -7.03 13.30 -6.72
C GLY A 140 -6.47 13.35 -5.30
N ALA A 141 -5.86 14.48 -4.95
CA ALA A 141 -5.32 14.74 -3.62
C ALA A 141 -6.38 14.53 -2.54
N PHE A 142 -5.95 14.16 -1.34
CA PHE A 142 -6.83 14.01 -0.17
C PHE A 142 -6.27 14.81 1.00
N ASP A 143 -7.11 15.54 1.73
CA ASP A 143 -6.72 16.26 2.94
C ASP A 143 -7.82 16.12 3.99
N SER A 144 -7.49 15.46 5.10
CA SER A 144 -8.46 15.18 6.14
C SER A 144 -9.01 16.43 6.83
N ARG A 145 -8.31 17.58 6.73
CA ARG A 145 -8.78 18.84 7.32
C ARG A 145 -10.05 19.38 6.63
N TYR A 146 -10.21 19.06 5.35
CA TYR A 146 -11.34 19.49 4.53
C TYR A 146 -12.42 18.41 4.39
N TRP A 147 -12.14 17.20 4.85
CA TRP A 147 -13.10 16.09 4.84
C TRP A 147 -14.08 16.21 6.01
N ARG A 148 -15.02 17.14 5.88
CA ARG A 148 -16.16 17.31 6.79
C ARG A 148 -17.43 16.73 6.16
N ASP A 149 -18.49 16.58 6.94
CA ASP A 149 -19.79 16.20 6.40
C ASP A 149 -20.43 17.38 5.65
N ALA A 150 -21.19 17.07 4.59
CA ALA A 150 -21.88 18.09 3.82
C ALA A 150 -22.86 18.86 4.73
N GLY A 151 -22.65 20.18 4.85
CA GLY A 151 -23.43 21.05 5.74
C GLY A 151 -22.68 21.51 7.00
N ASP A 152 -21.54 20.89 7.32
CA ASP A 152 -20.72 21.35 8.45
C ASP A 152 -19.99 22.67 8.13
N PRO A 153 -19.77 23.53 9.13
CA PRO A 153 -18.92 24.71 8.97
C PRO A 153 -17.53 24.32 8.45
N GLY A 154 -17.10 24.95 7.35
CA GLY A 154 -15.81 24.66 6.72
C GLY A 154 -15.80 23.43 5.80
N TRP A 155 -16.96 22.82 5.52
CA TRP A 155 -17.08 21.83 4.46
C TRP A 155 -16.68 22.42 3.11
N GLN A 156 -15.91 21.64 2.35
CA GLN A 156 -15.59 21.93 0.96
C GLN A 156 -15.83 20.66 0.15
N ALA A 157 -16.42 20.83 -1.04
CA ALA A 157 -16.49 19.73 -1.99
C ALA A 157 -15.07 19.24 -2.31
N TRP A 158 -14.90 17.93 -2.35
CA TRP A 158 -13.62 17.34 -2.76
C TRP A 158 -13.33 17.74 -4.21
N ASP A 159 -12.17 18.35 -4.46
CA ASP A 159 -11.68 18.65 -5.80
C ASP A 159 -10.83 17.48 -6.31
N PRO A 160 -11.38 16.61 -7.19
CA PRO A 160 -10.65 15.45 -7.69
C PRO A 160 -9.52 15.84 -8.65
N GLY A 161 -9.40 17.11 -9.06
CA GLY A 161 -8.35 17.60 -9.96
C GLY A 161 -7.01 17.90 -9.29
N GLN A 162 -7.00 18.05 -7.96
CA GLN A 162 -5.77 18.29 -7.20
C GLN A 162 -4.83 17.09 -7.27
N ARG A 163 -3.51 17.32 -7.29
CA ARG A 163 -2.53 16.22 -7.48
C ARG A 163 -2.19 15.55 -6.16
N ALA A 164 -2.38 14.24 -6.11
CA ALA A 164 -1.97 13.43 -4.97
C ALA A 164 -0.45 13.18 -4.95
N TRP A 165 0.15 12.98 -6.12
CA TRP A 165 1.48 12.39 -6.25
C TRP A 165 2.41 13.22 -7.13
N THR A 166 3.70 13.16 -6.81
CA THR A 166 4.78 13.61 -7.68
C THR A 166 5.78 12.48 -7.90
N TRP A 167 6.39 12.47 -9.08
CA TRP A 167 7.46 11.55 -9.45
C TRP A 167 8.53 12.34 -10.19
N ARG A 168 9.79 12.22 -9.75
CA ARG A 168 10.91 13.01 -10.29
C ARG A 168 10.64 14.52 -10.27
N GLY A 169 9.96 14.97 -9.22
CA GLY A 169 9.62 16.38 -9.00
C GLY A 169 8.50 16.93 -9.88
N SER A 170 7.76 16.10 -10.62
CA SER A 170 6.60 16.53 -11.43
C SER A 170 5.36 15.67 -11.18
N SER A 171 4.19 16.27 -11.35
CA SER A 171 2.88 15.60 -11.35
C SER A 171 2.29 15.39 -12.75
N ASP A 172 2.97 15.83 -13.81
CA ASP A 172 2.37 15.93 -15.16
C ASP A 172 1.98 14.58 -15.74
N GLY A 173 2.73 13.52 -15.41
CA GLY A 173 2.40 12.14 -15.78
C GLY A 173 1.49 11.43 -14.79
N LEU A 174 1.05 12.12 -13.73
CA LEU A 174 0.29 11.59 -12.59
C LEU A 174 -0.98 12.41 -12.35
N LEU A 175 -1.61 12.87 -13.44
CA LEU A 175 -2.89 13.58 -13.35
C LEU A 175 -3.95 12.62 -12.81
N PRO A 176 -4.93 13.08 -12.01
CA PRO A 176 -6.07 12.28 -11.64
C PRO A 176 -6.75 11.68 -12.87
N THR A 177 -7.27 10.47 -12.73
CA THR A 177 -7.81 9.59 -13.79
C THR A 177 -6.77 8.97 -14.74
N THR A 178 -5.48 9.30 -14.61
CA THR A 178 -4.42 8.63 -15.38
C THR A 178 -4.38 7.15 -15.01
N PRO A 179 -4.52 6.21 -15.97
CA PRO A 179 -4.48 4.78 -15.68
C PRO A 179 -3.13 4.33 -15.10
N ILE A 180 -3.16 3.52 -14.04
CA ILE A 180 -1.95 2.92 -13.50
C ILE A 180 -1.51 1.79 -14.43
N ALA A 181 -0.26 1.86 -14.91
CA ALA A 181 0.30 0.91 -15.87
C ALA A 181 0.77 -0.38 -15.17
N VAL A 182 -0.16 -1.13 -14.58
CA VAL A 182 0.14 -2.38 -13.85
C VAL A 182 0.78 -3.46 -14.70
N GLU A 183 0.62 -3.40 -16.03
CA GLU A 183 1.30 -4.27 -16.98
C GLU A 183 2.81 -4.02 -17.07
N GLU A 184 3.32 -2.90 -16.54
CA GLU A 184 4.76 -2.65 -16.44
C GLU A 184 5.37 -3.38 -15.24
N ILE A 185 4.57 -3.81 -14.26
CA ILE A 185 5.09 -4.46 -13.05
C ILE A 185 5.54 -5.89 -13.38
N ASP A 186 6.81 -6.19 -13.09
CA ASP A 186 7.45 -7.47 -13.46
C ASP A 186 7.51 -8.50 -12.32
N CYS A 187 7.20 -8.10 -11.09
CA CYS A 187 7.13 -9.00 -9.94
C CYS A 187 5.73 -9.63 -9.80
N PRO A 188 5.58 -10.72 -9.03
CA PRO A 188 4.28 -11.27 -8.67
C PRO A 188 3.33 -10.20 -8.12
N LEU A 189 2.08 -10.26 -8.57
CA LEU A 189 1.01 -9.35 -8.19
C LEU A 189 -0.11 -10.09 -7.45
N PHE A 190 -0.54 -9.53 -6.33
CA PHE A 190 -1.74 -9.90 -5.61
C PHE A 190 -2.72 -8.73 -5.61
N LEU A 191 -3.95 -8.98 -6.05
CA LEU A 191 -5.04 -8.01 -5.99
C LEU A 191 -6.20 -8.62 -5.21
N SER A 192 -6.82 -7.84 -4.33
CA SER A 192 -8.08 -8.27 -3.71
C SER A 192 -9.06 -7.13 -3.55
N HIS A 193 -10.35 -7.45 -3.45
CA HIS A 193 -11.42 -6.44 -3.35
C HIS A 193 -12.70 -7.07 -2.78
N GLY A 194 -13.43 -6.34 -1.93
CA GLY A 194 -14.79 -6.70 -1.54
C GLY A 194 -15.81 -6.43 -2.65
N THR A 195 -16.73 -7.35 -2.94
CA THR A 195 -17.68 -7.15 -4.06
C THR A 195 -18.79 -6.14 -3.77
N ALA A 196 -18.97 -5.76 -2.50
CA ALA A 196 -19.93 -4.77 -2.02
C ALA A 196 -19.25 -3.48 -1.52
N ASP A 197 -18.01 -3.22 -1.95
CA ASP A 197 -17.25 -2.01 -1.59
C ASP A 197 -18.01 -0.72 -1.97
N ARG A 198 -18.34 0.07 -0.94
CA ARG A 198 -19.09 1.33 -1.06
C ARG A 198 -18.21 2.55 -1.21
N VAL A 199 -16.89 2.41 -1.04
CA VAL A 199 -15.92 3.48 -1.21
C VAL A 199 -15.44 3.48 -2.65
N TRP A 200 -14.86 2.37 -3.10
CA TRP A 200 -14.37 2.18 -4.46
C TRP A 200 -15.01 0.96 -5.08
N SER A 201 -15.60 1.11 -6.26
CA SER A 201 -16.25 -0.03 -6.91
C SER A 201 -15.24 -1.13 -7.21
N VAL A 202 -15.63 -2.39 -6.96
CA VAL A 202 -14.89 -3.61 -7.36
C VAL A 202 -14.51 -3.64 -8.84
N GLU A 203 -15.22 -2.88 -9.68
CA GLU A 203 -14.88 -2.68 -11.09
C GLU A 203 -13.47 -2.10 -11.29
N MET A 204 -12.92 -1.35 -10.33
CA MET A 204 -11.53 -0.89 -10.38
C MET A 204 -10.56 -2.09 -10.46
N THR A 205 -10.67 -3.06 -9.55
CA THR A 205 -9.83 -4.28 -9.60
C THR A 205 -10.12 -5.12 -10.83
N ARG A 206 -11.39 -5.24 -11.27
CA ARG A 206 -11.73 -5.96 -12.51
C ARG A 206 -11.05 -5.35 -13.74
N ARG A 207 -10.94 -4.01 -13.81
CA ARG A 207 -10.23 -3.33 -14.90
C ARG A 207 -8.72 -3.55 -14.85
N LEU A 208 -8.12 -3.58 -13.66
CA LEU A 208 -6.71 -3.95 -13.47
C LEU A 208 -6.44 -5.38 -13.95
N GLU A 209 -7.25 -6.35 -13.49
CA GLU A 209 -7.16 -7.75 -13.90
C GLU A 209 -7.32 -7.92 -15.42
N ALA A 210 -8.33 -7.27 -16.01
CA ALA A 210 -8.57 -7.32 -17.44
C ALA A 210 -7.41 -6.70 -18.25
N ARG A 211 -6.76 -5.65 -17.73
CA ARG A 211 -5.58 -5.04 -18.35
C ARG A 211 -4.39 -6.00 -18.34
N LEU A 212 -4.07 -6.60 -17.20
CA LEU A 212 -3.02 -7.60 -17.08
C LEU A 212 -3.22 -8.76 -18.06
N LYS A 213 -4.44 -9.33 -18.09
CA LYS A 213 -4.81 -10.40 -19.02
C LYS A 213 -4.61 -10.03 -20.49
N ARG A 214 -5.03 -8.81 -20.90
CA ARG A 214 -4.81 -8.33 -22.28
C ARG A 214 -3.33 -8.21 -22.66
N CYS A 215 -2.47 -7.94 -21.68
CA CYS A 215 -1.03 -7.83 -21.86
C CYS A 215 -0.30 -9.18 -21.65
N GLY A 216 -1.03 -10.29 -21.47
CA GLY A 216 -0.43 -11.61 -21.24
C GLY A 216 0.24 -11.76 -19.86
N LYS A 217 -0.10 -10.90 -18.90
CA LYS A 217 0.35 -11.00 -17.50
C LYS A 217 -0.76 -11.58 -16.62
N GLU A 218 -0.36 -12.33 -15.60
CA GLU A 218 -1.26 -12.90 -14.61
C GLU A 218 -1.02 -12.24 -13.23
N ALA A 219 -2.09 -12.15 -12.44
CA ALA A 219 -2.05 -11.77 -11.04
C ALA A 219 -2.89 -12.77 -10.24
N GLU A 220 -2.54 -12.96 -8.97
CA GLU A 220 -3.40 -13.64 -8.01
C GLU A 220 -4.51 -12.67 -7.60
N VAL A 221 -5.76 -12.94 -8.00
CA VAL A 221 -6.88 -12.03 -7.77
C VAL A 221 -7.95 -12.70 -6.90
N HIS A 222 -8.34 -12.01 -5.82
CA HIS A 222 -9.35 -12.48 -4.87
C HIS A 222 -10.50 -11.49 -4.74
N TYR A 223 -11.72 -11.96 -5.00
CA TYR A 223 -12.94 -11.19 -4.80
C TYR A 223 -13.68 -11.74 -3.57
N TYR A 224 -13.81 -10.92 -2.53
CA TYR A 224 -14.49 -11.32 -1.29
C TYR A 224 -15.96 -10.98 -1.37
N GLU A 225 -16.80 -11.99 -1.53
CA GLU A 225 -18.23 -11.80 -1.80
C GLU A 225 -18.94 -11.11 -0.63
N GLY A 226 -19.69 -10.06 -0.94
CA GLY A 226 -20.46 -9.28 0.03
C GLY A 226 -19.63 -8.44 1.01
N GLN A 227 -18.29 -8.46 0.91
CA GLN A 227 -17.43 -7.62 1.74
C GLN A 227 -17.40 -6.18 1.22
N ASP A 228 -17.27 -5.23 2.15
CA ASP A 228 -17.12 -3.79 1.87
C ASP A 228 -15.62 -3.43 1.67
N HIS A 229 -15.30 -2.13 1.60
CA HIS A 229 -13.94 -1.59 1.43
C HIS A 229 -12.93 -2.12 2.43
N ILE A 230 -13.38 -2.26 3.67
CA ILE A 230 -12.70 -3.00 4.71
C ILE A 230 -13.59 -4.20 5.02
N PRO A 231 -13.11 -5.44 4.84
CA PRO A 231 -13.89 -6.62 5.14
C PRO A 231 -14.33 -6.66 6.61
N GLY A 232 -15.42 -7.38 6.90
CA GLY A 232 -15.75 -7.75 8.28
C GLY A 232 -14.78 -8.80 8.82
N SER A 233 -14.90 -9.21 10.07
CA SER A 233 -13.92 -10.10 10.72
C SER A 233 -13.62 -11.40 9.96
N ALA A 234 -14.66 -12.07 9.42
CA ALA A 234 -14.46 -13.29 8.65
C ALA A 234 -13.76 -13.03 7.32
N GLY A 235 -14.15 -11.97 6.61
CA GLY A 235 -13.49 -11.57 5.36
C GLY A 235 -12.08 -11.05 5.58
N GLU A 236 -11.79 -10.42 6.72
CA GLU A 236 -10.42 -10.05 7.09
C GLU A 236 -9.57 -11.29 7.34
N ASN A 237 -10.09 -12.32 8.01
CA ASN A 237 -9.34 -13.57 8.18
C ASN A 237 -9.01 -14.20 6.83
N GLU A 238 -10.00 -14.37 5.96
CA GLU A 238 -9.81 -14.89 4.60
C GLU A 238 -8.81 -14.03 3.81
N HIS A 239 -8.90 -12.70 3.92
CA HIS A 239 -7.97 -11.80 3.28
C HIS A 239 -6.53 -12.01 3.74
N HIS A 240 -6.30 -12.08 5.04
CA HIS A 240 -4.96 -12.26 5.59
C HIS A 240 -4.41 -13.67 5.30
N GLU A 241 -5.25 -14.71 5.26
CA GLU A 241 -4.82 -16.04 4.84
C GLU A 241 -4.28 -16.02 3.41
N HIS A 242 -5.01 -15.42 2.46
CA HIS A 242 -4.56 -15.29 1.08
C HIS A 242 -3.32 -14.39 0.96
N LEU A 243 -3.29 -13.26 1.66
CA LEU A 243 -2.16 -12.32 1.64
C LEU A 243 -0.89 -12.98 2.17
N VAL A 244 -0.95 -13.64 3.33
CA VAL A 244 0.21 -14.30 3.93
C VAL A 244 0.69 -15.45 3.04
N ALA A 245 -0.22 -16.25 2.47
CA ALA A 245 0.15 -17.33 1.56
C ALA A 245 0.84 -16.80 0.28
N PHE A 246 0.39 -15.67 -0.27
CA PHE A 246 1.03 -15.01 -1.39
C PHE A 246 2.42 -14.48 -1.03
N LEU A 247 2.55 -13.75 0.08
CA LEU A 247 3.81 -13.16 0.51
C LEU A 247 4.84 -14.24 0.87
N ASP A 248 4.42 -15.34 1.50
CA ASP A 248 5.33 -16.44 1.84
C ASP A 248 5.88 -17.11 0.58
N ARG A 249 5.02 -17.43 -0.39
CA ARG A 249 5.46 -18.03 -1.66
C ARG A 249 6.42 -17.15 -2.47
N THR A 250 6.35 -15.84 -2.31
CA THR A 250 7.07 -14.88 -3.16
C THR A 250 8.32 -14.31 -2.49
N LEU A 251 8.26 -14.08 -1.18
CA LEU A 251 9.32 -13.43 -0.41
C LEU A 251 10.19 -14.40 0.40
N SER A 252 9.73 -15.61 0.68
CA SER A 252 10.53 -16.63 1.37
C SER A 252 11.55 -17.31 0.44
#